data_AF-A0A8B8N455-F1
#
_entry.id   AF-A0A8B8N455-F1
#
_cell.length_a   1.000
_cell.length_b   1.000
_cell.length_c   1.000
_cell.angle_alpha   90.00
_cell.angle_beta   90.00
_cell.angle_gamma   90.00
#
_symmetry.space_group_name_H-M   'P 1'
#
loop_
_entity.id
_entity.type
_entity.pdbx_description
1 polymer ?
#
loop_
_entity_poly.entity_id
_entity_poly.type
_entity_poly.pdbx_seq_one_letter_code
_entity_poly.pdbx_strand_id
1 'polypeptide(L)'
;MADPPFCFLCTSIVVLSLLPLLSAADTLSLAQSIRAGETLVSASRKFELGFFSPGSSKNGFLGIWERNGSDAADYSWQSFDYPSDTLFVGMIVGWNFRTDLERHLTSWRSVDNPSPGDYTFRYQIDGLPQLEIASNGSVKVYRTGPWNGIGFGAVSKEPSSIVKNLAVYNITDAYFAFETF
;
A
#
# COMPACT_ATOMS: atom_id res chain seq x y z
N MET A 1 34.50 57.92 -35.34
CA MET A 1 33.23 57.61 -34.65
C MET A 1 32.74 56.32 -35.27
N ALA A 2 32.96 55.20 -34.57
CA ALA A 2 32.73 53.84 -35.03
C ALA A 2 31.97 53.12 -33.92
N ASP A 3 30.81 52.55 -34.24
CA ASP A 3 30.01 51.73 -33.34
C ASP A 3 30.42 50.24 -33.45
N PRO A 4 30.34 49.45 -32.36
CA PRO A 4 30.81 48.05 -32.31
C PRO A 4 29.73 47.02 -32.73
N PRO A 5 30.11 45.75 -32.96
CA PRO A 5 29.22 44.73 -33.49
C PRO A 5 28.29 44.14 -32.41
N PHE A 6 27.00 43.98 -32.75
CA PHE A 6 26.02 43.31 -31.90
C PHE A 6 26.27 41.79 -31.81
N CYS A 7 26.18 41.30 -30.58
CA CYS A 7 26.42 39.92 -30.14
C CYS A 7 25.51 38.89 -30.84
N PHE A 8 26.13 37.98 -31.60
CA PHE A 8 25.61 36.65 -31.87
C PHE A 8 25.94 35.75 -30.66
N LEU A 9 24.99 35.51 -29.74
CA LEU A 9 24.99 34.36 -28.82
C LEU A 9 23.80 34.49 -27.85
N CYS A 10 22.59 34.12 -28.26
CA CYS A 10 21.47 33.94 -27.31
C CYS A 10 20.30 33.08 -27.85
N THR A 11 20.56 32.09 -28.72
CA THR A 11 19.48 31.18 -29.17
C THR A 11 19.58 29.77 -28.61
N SER A 12 20.61 29.43 -27.83
CA SER A 12 20.86 28.06 -27.37
C SER A 12 20.30 27.70 -25.98
N ILE A 13 19.61 28.61 -25.28
CA ILE A 13 19.19 28.36 -23.87
C ILE A 13 17.67 28.23 -23.68
N VAL A 14 16.85 28.51 -24.69
CA VAL A 14 15.38 28.50 -24.54
C VAL A 14 14.74 27.12 -24.80
N VAL A 15 15.51 26.11 -25.23
CA VAL A 15 14.96 24.77 -25.56
C VAL A 15 15.09 23.76 -24.40
N LEU A 16 15.76 24.10 -23.30
CA LEU A 16 15.92 23.19 -22.15
C LEU A 16 14.97 23.48 -20.97
N SER A 17 14.01 24.39 -21.12
CA SER A 17 13.03 24.74 -20.07
C SER A 17 11.60 24.25 -20.36
N LEU A 18 11.42 23.44 -21.41
CA LEU A 18 10.11 22.86 -21.79
C LEU A 18 10.00 21.35 -21.50
N LEU A 19 10.91 20.78 -20.70
CA LEU A 19 10.61 19.54 -20.02
C LEU A 19 9.92 19.94 -18.70
N PRO A 20 8.61 19.68 -18.51
CA PRO A 20 8.11 19.60 -17.15
C PRO A 20 9.02 18.58 -16.48
N LEU A 21 9.75 19.01 -15.45
CA LEU A 21 10.31 18.09 -14.49
C LEU A 21 9.12 17.21 -14.09
N LEU A 22 9.10 15.96 -14.53
CA LEU A 22 7.93 15.08 -14.37
C LEU A 22 7.89 14.65 -12.90
N SER A 23 7.63 15.61 -12.02
CA SER A 23 7.25 15.37 -10.65
C SER A 23 5.84 14.86 -10.74
N ALA A 24 5.68 13.56 -10.55
CA ALA A 24 4.36 12.99 -10.40
C ALA A 24 3.62 13.73 -9.27
N ALA A 25 2.38 14.10 -9.55
CA ALA A 25 1.54 14.80 -8.59
C ALA A 25 1.21 13.86 -7.43
N ASP A 26 1.02 14.41 -6.24
CA ASP A 26 0.58 13.66 -5.05
C ASP A 26 -0.93 13.76 -4.80
N THR A 27 -1.58 14.70 -5.49
CA THR A 27 -2.99 15.05 -5.29
C THR A 27 -3.71 15.16 -6.64
N LEU A 28 -4.89 14.54 -6.76
CA LEU A 28 -5.82 14.81 -7.85
C LEU A 28 -6.89 15.80 -7.40
N SER A 29 -7.06 16.87 -8.17
CA SER A 29 -8.23 17.75 -8.04
C SER A 29 -9.45 17.17 -8.79
N LEU A 30 -10.65 17.69 -8.49
CA LEU A 30 -11.96 17.17 -8.93
C LEU A 30 -12.13 16.94 -10.46
N ALA A 31 -11.25 17.50 -11.28
CA ALA A 31 -11.28 17.38 -12.75
C ALA A 31 -9.99 16.77 -13.34
N GLN A 32 -9.03 16.35 -12.51
CA GLN A 32 -7.82 15.69 -12.97
C GLN A 32 -8.04 14.18 -13.05
N SER A 33 -7.75 13.62 -14.22
CA SER A 33 -7.73 12.18 -14.47
C SER A 33 -6.29 11.69 -14.55
N ILE A 34 -6.04 10.47 -14.08
CA ILE A 34 -4.79 9.74 -14.37
C ILE A 34 -5.00 8.94 -15.64
N ARG A 35 -4.11 9.07 -16.61
CA ARG A 35 -4.09 8.29 -17.85
C ARG A 35 -3.18 7.06 -17.70
N ALA A 36 -3.34 6.09 -18.60
CA ALA A 36 -2.42 4.96 -18.66
C ALA A 36 -0.98 5.45 -18.92
N GLY A 37 -0.05 5.09 -18.02
CA GLY A 37 1.33 5.56 -18.02
C GLY A 37 1.61 6.76 -17.10
N GLU A 38 0.58 7.39 -16.54
CA GLU A 38 0.71 8.40 -15.48
C GLU A 38 0.59 7.73 -14.11
N THR A 39 1.29 8.28 -13.12
CA THR A 39 1.25 7.82 -11.74
C THR A 39 1.10 9.00 -10.79
N LEU A 40 0.43 8.77 -9.66
CA LEU A 40 0.50 9.66 -8.51
C LEU A 40 1.55 9.15 -7.56
N VAL A 41 2.25 10.07 -6.93
CA VAL A 41 3.34 9.77 -6.02
C VAL A 41 3.01 10.38 -4.68
N SER A 42 2.94 9.58 -3.62
CA SER A 42 2.67 10.12 -2.29
C SER A 42 3.65 11.25 -1.95
N ALA A 43 3.22 12.22 -1.14
CA ALA A 43 4.07 13.34 -0.74
C ALA A 43 5.42 12.87 -0.12
N SER A 44 5.37 11.76 0.63
CA SER A 44 6.53 11.08 1.22
C SER A 44 7.40 10.31 0.23
N ARG A 45 6.99 10.26 -1.04
CA ARG A 45 7.56 9.43 -2.11
C ARG A 45 7.60 7.94 -1.79
N LYS A 46 6.93 7.49 -0.72
CA LYS A 46 6.88 6.09 -0.28
C LYS A 46 5.95 5.23 -1.11
N PHE A 47 4.91 5.81 -1.70
CA PHE A 47 3.93 5.05 -2.46
C PHE A 47 3.69 5.68 -3.80
N GLU A 48 3.32 4.86 -4.77
CA GLU A 48 2.96 5.27 -6.11
C GLU A 48 1.67 4.57 -6.52
N LEU A 49 0.71 5.34 -7.01
CA LEU A 49 -0.58 4.87 -7.53
C LEU A 49 -0.58 5.01 -9.05
N GLY A 50 -1.02 3.97 -9.77
CA GLY A 50 -1.18 4.06 -11.21
C GLY A 50 -1.69 2.78 -11.84
N PHE A 51 -1.74 2.78 -13.17
CA PHE A 51 -2.23 1.63 -13.94
C PHE A 51 -1.12 0.61 -14.21
N PHE A 52 -1.43 -0.67 -14.05
CA PHE A 52 -0.52 -1.78 -14.36
C PHE A 52 -1.26 -2.94 -15.05
N SER A 53 -0.51 -3.76 -15.80
CA SER A 53 -0.99 -5.01 -16.39
C SER A 53 -0.12 -6.17 -15.90
N PRO A 54 -0.66 -7.11 -15.09
CA PRO A 54 0.12 -8.21 -14.56
C PRO A 54 0.46 -9.24 -15.64
N GLY A 55 1.72 -9.69 -15.66
CA GLY A 55 2.19 -10.75 -16.54
C GLY A 55 1.98 -10.45 -18.02
N SER A 56 1.26 -11.33 -18.73
CA SER A 56 0.90 -11.18 -20.15
C SER A 56 -0.56 -10.76 -20.36
N SER A 57 -1.25 -10.33 -19.29
CA SER A 57 -2.65 -9.92 -19.36
C SER A 57 -2.84 -8.65 -20.19
N LYS A 58 -3.94 -8.60 -20.96
CA LYS A 58 -4.37 -7.39 -21.70
C LYS A 58 -5.22 -6.44 -20.86
N ASN A 59 -5.54 -6.81 -19.62
CA ASN A 59 -6.36 -6.01 -18.72
C ASN A 59 -5.48 -5.00 -17.97
N GLY A 60 -5.97 -3.76 -17.83
CA GLY A 60 -5.36 -2.73 -17.02
C GLY A 60 -6.04 -2.66 -15.65
N PHE A 61 -5.24 -2.62 -14.58
CA PHE A 61 -5.69 -2.51 -13.20
C PHE A 61 -5.12 -1.25 -12.57
N LEU A 62 -5.84 -0.65 -11.62
CA LEU A 62 -5.34 0.46 -10.80
C LEU A 62 -4.77 -0.13 -9.50
N GLY A 63 -3.53 0.21 -9.17
CA GLY A 63 -2.85 -0.31 -7.98
C GLY A 63 -1.98 0.73 -7.29
N ILE A 64 -1.52 0.39 -6.08
CA ILE A 64 -0.56 1.16 -5.29
C ILE A 64 0.62 0.27 -4.95
N TRP A 65 1.84 0.76 -5.12
CA TRP A 65 3.07 0.05 -4.79
C TRP A 65 4.04 0.92 -3.99
N GLU A 66 4.93 0.29 -3.23
CA GLU A 66 5.94 0.98 -2.42
C GLU A 66 7.13 1.42 -3.28
N ARG A 67 7.51 2.68 -3.09
CA ARG A 67 8.82 3.26 -3.40
C ARG A 67 9.57 3.41 -2.08
N ASN A 68 10.88 3.20 -2.10
CA ASN A 68 11.69 3.37 -0.90
C ASN A 68 11.71 4.85 -0.42
N GLY A 69 11.08 5.19 0.72
CA GLY A 69 11.11 6.54 1.35
C GLY A 69 10.09 6.72 2.49
N SER A 70 10.23 7.69 3.42
CA SER A 70 9.46 7.79 4.69
C SER A 70 8.84 9.19 4.90
N ASP A 71 7.54 9.29 5.24
CA ASP A 71 6.86 10.35 6.05
C ASP A 71 5.31 10.22 5.99
N ALA A 72 4.59 10.54 7.07
CA ALA A 72 3.12 10.33 7.19
C ALA A 72 2.37 11.64 7.54
N ALA A 73 1.33 11.98 6.77
CA ALA A 73 0.42 13.10 6.98
C ALA A 73 -0.98 12.61 7.42
N ASP A 74 -1.86 13.53 7.84
CA ASP A 74 -3.24 13.25 8.24
C ASP A 74 -4.14 13.12 6.99
N TYR A 75 -4.58 11.90 6.68
CA TYR A 75 -5.30 11.58 5.44
C TYR A 75 -6.77 11.23 5.72
N SER A 76 -7.70 11.81 4.95
CA SER A 76 -9.14 11.47 5.04
C SER A 76 -9.47 10.08 4.45
N TRP A 77 -8.56 9.52 3.66
CA TRP A 77 -8.65 8.16 3.11
C TRP A 77 -7.25 7.64 2.77
N GLN A 78 -7.02 6.34 2.98
CA GLN A 78 -5.81 5.65 2.54
C GLN A 78 -6.14 4.23 2.06
N SER A 79 -5.40 3.72 1.09
CA SER A 79 -5.60 2.35 0.58
C SER A 79 -5.27 1.26 1.60
N PHE A 80 -4.42 1.56 2.57
CA PHE A 80 -4.03 0.65 3.65
C PHE A 80 -5.22 0.28 4.55
N ASP A 81 -6.31 1.07 4.50
CA ASP A 81 -7.56 0.77 5.17
C ASP A 81 -8.44 -0.25 4.42
N TYR A 82 -8.15 -0.51 3.15
CA TYR A 82 -8.90 -1.42 2.28
C TYR A 82 -7.95 -2.34 1.49
N PRO A 83 -7.22 -3.24 2.19
CA PRO A 83 -6.26 -4.11 1.55
C PRO A 83 -6.92 -5.16 0.64
N SER A 84 -6.17 -5.62 -0.36
CA SER A 84 -6.59 -6.72 -1.26
C SER A 84 -6.13 -8.06 -0.68
N ASP A 85 -5.18 -8.76 -1.30
CA ASP A 85 -4.67 -10.07 -0.87
C ASP A 85 -3.32 -10.02 -0.13
N THR A 86 -2.67 -8.85 -0.12
CA THR A 86 -1.28 -8.69 0.32
C THR A 86 -1.18 -7.72 1.49
N LEU A 87 -0.39 -8.08 2.51
CA LEU A 87 -0.02 -7.21 3.62
C LEU A 87 1.42 -6.73 3.45
N PHE A 88 1.62 -5.42 3.31
CA PHE A 88 2.94 -4.79 3.26
C PHE A 88 3.43 -4.34 4.63
N VAL A 89 4.72 -4.01 4.72
CA VAL A 89 5.34 -3.45 5.93
C VAL A 89 4.58 -2.19 6.35
N GLY A 90 4.20 -2.10 7.62
CA GLY A 90 3.44 -0.97 8.18
C GLY A 90 1.95 -0.96 7.85
N MET A 91 1.45 -1.91 7.06
CA MET A 91 0.01 -2.18 6.99
C MET A 91 -0.45 -2.99 8.20
N ILE A 92 -1.75 -2.96 8.47
CA ILE A 92 -2.34 -3.66 9.62
C ILE A 92 -3.53 -4.52 9.17
N VAL A 93 -3.67 -5.70 9.79
CA VAL A 93 -4.88 -6.54 9.72
C VAL A 93 -5.54 -6.50 11.09
N GLY A 94 -6.80 -6.09 11.15
CA GLY A 94 -7.56 -6.01 12.40
C GLY A 94 -8.51 -4.84 12.44
N TRP A 95 -8.89 -4.48 13.66
CA TRP A 95 -10.02 -3.62 13.95
C TRP A 95 -9.58 -2.24 14.42
N ASN A 96 -10.27 -1.21 13.92
CA ASN A 96 -10.36 0.09 14.56
C ASN A 96 -11.74 0.21 15.22
N PHE A 97 -11.76 0.25 16.55
CA PHE A 97 -13.00 0.28 17.33
C PHE A 97 -13.70 1.64 17.32
N ARG A 98 -13.00 2.72 16.93
CA ARG A 98 -13.61 4.06 16.84
C ARG A 98 -14.44 4.22 15.58
N THR A 99 -13.95 3.68 14.47
CA THR A 99 -14.60 3.78 13.15
C THR A 99 -15.37 2.52 12.76
N ASP A 100 -15.31 1.47 13.59
CA ASP A 100 -15.87 0.14 13.30
C ASP A 100 -15.35 -0.46 12.00
N LEU A 101 -14.07 -0.23 11.70
CA LEU A 101 -13.44 -0.67 10.45
C LEU A 101 -12.61 -1.94 10.70
N GLU A 102 -12.97 -3.04 10.04
CA GLU A 102 -12.15 -4.25 9.95
C GLU A 102 -11.29 -4.23 8.68
N ARG A 103 -9.97 -4.23 8.86
CA ARG A 103 -8.99 -4.46 7.80
C ARG A 103 -8.65 -5.94 7.74
N HIS A 104 -8.90 -6.56 6.60
CA HIS A 104 -8.61 -7.98 6.37
C HIS A 104 -8.20 -8.23 4.93
N LEU A 105 -7.41 -9.27 4.70
CA LEU A 105 -7.01 -9.63 3.34
C LEU A 105 -8.05 -10.57 2.72
N THR A 106 -8.26 -10.44 1.43
CA THR A 106 -9.07 -11.34 0.61
C THR A 106 -8.24 -11.85 -0.55
N SER A 107 -8.13 -13.18 -0.69
CA SER A 107 -7.40 -13.81 -1.79
C SER A 107 -7.96 -13.36 -3.14
N TRP A 108 -7.12 -13.35 -4.17
CA TRP A 108 -7.62 -13.30 -5.54
C TRP A 108 -8.43 -14.56 -5.88
N ARG A 109 -9.40 -14.42 -6.78
CA ARG A 109 -10.22 -15.54 -7.27
C ARG A 109 -9.38 -16.57 -8.00
N SER A 110 -8.36 -16.13 -8.73
CA SER A 110 -7.36 -16.97 -9.38
C SER A 110 -6.12 -16.16 -9.73
N VAL A 111 -5.05 -16.83 -10.17
CA VAL A 111 -3.76 -16.19 -10.56
C VAL A 111 -3.96 -15.05 -11.56
N ASP A 112 -4.88 -15.19 -12.53
CA ASP A 112 -5.14 -14.18 -13.55
C ASP A 112 -6.37 -13.30 -13.27
N ASN A 113 -7.05 -13.49 -12.12
CA ASN A 113 -8.28 -12.77 -11.80
C ASN A 113 -8.21 -12.16 -10.38
N PRO A 114 -7.92 -10.85 -10.27
CA PRO A 114 -7.78 -10.17 -8.99
C PRO A 114 -9.09 -9.83 -8.30
N SER A 115 -10.23 -10.28 -8.84
CA SER A 115 -11.51 -10.16 -8.13
C SER A 115 -11.47 -10.92 -6.80
N PRO A 116 -12.25 -10.53 -5.79
CA PRO A 116 -12.33 -11.25 -4.51
C PRO A 116 -12.61 -12.74 -4.72
N GLY A 117 -11.74 -13.57 -4.17
CA GLY A 117 -11.84 -15.02 -4.09
C GLY A 117 -12.48 -15.48 -2.78
N ASP A 118 -12.29 -16.76 -2.46
CA ASP A 118 -13.06 -17.42 -1.40
C ASP A 118 -12.37 -17.37 -0.03
N TYR A 119 -11.10 -17.00 0.04
CA TYR A 119 -10.33 -17.02 1.29
C TYR A 119 -10.11 -15.62 1.85
N THR A 120 -10.29 -15.47 3.15
CA THR A 120 -9.99 -14.23 3.89
C THR A 120 -9.03 -14.50 5.04
N PHE A 121 -8.07 -13.61 5.25
CA PHE A 121 -7.15 -13.61 6.39
C PHE A 121 -7.49 -12.48 7.35
N ARG A 122 -7.81 -12.81 8.59
CA ARG A 122 -8.40 -11.88 9.58
C ARG A 122 -7.69 -11.97 10.92
N TYR A 123 -7.70 -10.85 11.64
CA TYR A 123 -7.33 -10.80 13.06
C TYR A 123 -8.60 -10.84 13.91
N GLN A 124 -8.88 -12.02 14.43
CA GLN A 124 -10.13 -12.34 15.13
C GLN A 124 -9.98 -12.05 16.62
N ILE A 125 -11.00 -11.41 17.18
CA ILE A 125 -11.03 -10.96 18.57
C ILE A 125 -12.16 -11.59 19.38
N ASP A 126 -12.90 -12.55 18.80
CA ASP A 126 -13.91 -13.35 19.49
C ASP A 126 -13.22 -14.34 20.47
N GLY A 127 -12.81 -13.82 21.63
CA GLY A 127 -12.02 -14.54 22.63
C GLY A 127 -10.60 -13.99 22.73
N LEU A 128 -9.60 -14.88 22.76
CA LEU A 128 -8.20 -14.44 22.72
C LEU A 128 -7.82 -14.05 21.29
N PRO A 129 -7.22 -12.85 21.07
CA PRO A 129 -6.86 -12.39 19.73
C PRO A 129 -5.94 -13.37 18.98
N GLN A 130 -6.33 -13.74 17.77
CA GLN A 130 -5.60 -14.68 16.92
C GLN A 130 -5.79 -14.39 15.43
N LEU A 131 -4.87 -14.88 14.59
CA LEU A 131 -5.00 -14.82 13.14
C LEU A 131 -5.71 -16.07 12.62
N GLU A 132 -6.68 -15.86 11.73
CA GLU A 132 -7.47 -16.94 11.13
C GLU A 132 -7.54 -16.79 9.61
N ILE A 133 -7.58 -17.94 8.92
CA ILE A 133 -8.01 -18.00 7.53
C ILE A 133 -9.40 -18.64 7.51
N ALA A 134 -10.35 -17.99 6.85
CA ALA A 134 -11.67 -18.53 6.60
C ALA A 134 -11.92 -18.67 5.10
N SER A 135 -12.59 -19.75 4.70
CA SER A 135 -13.14 -19.91 3.35
C SER A 135 -14.63 -19.53 3.34
N ASN A 136 -15.10 -19.02 2.20
CA ASN A 136 -16.46 -18.52 1.99
C ASN A 136 -16.92 -17.57 3.12
N GLY A 137 -16.00 -16.76 3.63
CA GLY A 137 -16.24 -15.74 4.67
C GLY A 137 -16.52 -16.24 6.08
N SER A 138 -16.73 -17.55 6.32
CA SER A 138 -17.15 -18.07 7.64
C SER A 138 -16.56 -19.42 8.03
N VAL A 139 -16.16 -20.25 7.08
CA VAL A 139 -15.64 -21.60 7.38
C VAL A 139 -14.16 -21.48 7.74
N LYS A 140 -13.84 -21.60 9.03
CA LYS A 140 -12.47 -21.46 9.53
C LYS A 140 -11.61 -22.65 9.07
N VAL A 141 -10.65 -22.40 8.19
CA VAL A 141 -9.75 -23.42 7.61
C VAL A 141 -8.40 -23.50 8.32
N TYR A 142 -7.94 -22.39 8.91
CA TYR A 142 -6.67 -22.33 9.62
C TYR A 142 -6.73 -21.32 10.78
N ARG A 143 -5.99 -21.60 11.85
CA ARG A 143 -5.84 -20.71 13.01
C ARG A 143 -4.39 -20.75 13.49
N THR A 144 -3.83 -19.58 13.78
CA THR A 144 -2.47 -19.49 14.33
C THR A 144 -2.40 -19.80 15.82
N GLY A 145 -3.55 -19.81 16.51
CA GLY A 145 -3.64 -19.70 17.95
C GLY A 145 -3.37 -18.27 18.44
N PRO A 146 -3.57 -17.99 19.74
CA PRO A 146 -3.46 -16.66 20.30
C PRO A 146 -2.02 -16.14 20.34
N TRP A 147 -1.87 -14.83 20.32
CA TRP A 147 -0.58 -14.16 20.54
C TRP A 147 -0.09 -14.40 21.97
N ASN A 148 1.16 -14.83 22.12
CA ASN A 148 1.75 -15.14 23.45
C ASN A 148 2.79 -14.12 23.95
N GLY A 149 2.90 -12.96 23.30
CA GLY A 149 3.92 -11.95 23.59
C GLY A 149 5.19 -12.05 22.74
N ILE A 150 5.45 -13.20 22.12
CA ILE A 150 6.63 -13.46 21.29
C ILE A 150 6.22 -13.79 19.84
N GLY A 151 5.16 -14.59 19.68
CA GLY A 151 4.70 -15.08 18.39
C GLY A 151 3.32 -15.71 18.49
N PHE A 152 2.82 -16.19 17.35
CA PHE A 152 1.63 -17.05 17.33
C PHE A 152 2.05 -18.52 17.40
N GLY A 153 1.30 -19.32 18.18
CA GLY A 153 1.69 -20.69 18.53
C GLY A 153 1.93 -21.62 17.34
N ALA A 154 1.14 -21.51 16.27
CA ALA A 154 1.23 -22.36 15.09
C ALA A 154 2.05 -21.75 13.92
N VAL A 155 2.66 -20.58 14.12
CA VAL A 155 3.54 -19.95 13.12
C VAL A 155 5.00 -20.29 13.46
N SER A 156 5.79 -20.63 12.44
CA SER A 156 7.22 -20.90 12.62
C SER A 156 7.90 -19.76 13.38
N LYS A 157 8.63 -20.10 14.43
CA LYS A 157 9.21 -19.15 15.39
C LYS A 157 10.59 -18.63 14.98
N GLU A 158 11.03 -18.89 13.74
CA GLU A 158 12.34 -18.46 13.29
C GLU A 158 12.46 -16.94 13.44
N PRO A 159 13.29 -16.43 14.37
CA PRO A 159 13.42 -15.01 14.59
C PRO A 159 14.02 -14.38 13.34
N SER A 160 13.29 -13.47 12.72
CA SER A 160 13.83 -12.66 11.63
C SER A 160 14.70 -11.55 12.23
N SER A 161 15.91 -11.38 11.72
CA SER A 161 16.77 -10.23 12.05
C SER A 161 16.29 -8.93 11.41
N ILE A 162 15.34 -9.00 10.48
CA ILE A 162 14.87 -7.87 9.66
C ILE A 162 13.42 -7.53 9.99
N VAL A 163 12.58 -8.52 10.32
CA VAL A 163 11.13 -8.34 10.48
C VAL A 163 10.72 -8.51 11.94
N LYS A 164 9.96 -7.55 12.45
CA LYS A 164 9.34 -7.58 13.78
C LYS A 164 7.82 -7.70 13.63
N ASN A 165 7.26 -8.75 14.22
CA ASN A 165 5.81 -8.93 14.32
C ASN A 165 5.24 -8.14 15.50
N LEU A 166 4.09 -7.51 15.31
CA LEU A 166 3.40 -6.70 16.29
C LEU A 166 1.95 -7.14 16.38
N ALA A 167 1.51 -7.49 17.59
CA ALA A 167 0.11 -7.72 17.89
C ALA A 167 -0.32 -6.71 18.95
N VAL A 168 -1.31 -5.90 18.62
CA VAL A 168 -1.83 -4.82 19.47
C VAL A 168 -3.26 -5.15 19.84
N TYR A 169 -3.61 -4.88 21.10
CA TYR A 169 -4.98 -4.94 21.59
C TYR A 169 -5.15 -3.87 22.67
N ASN A 170 -5.91 -2.84 22.38
CA ASN A 170 -6.20 -1.74 23.32
C ASN A 170 -7.64 -1.23 23.10
N ILE A 171 -8.00 -0.10 23.71
CA ILE A 171 -9.36 0.46 23.64
C ILE A 171 -9.72 1.08 22.28
N THR A 172 -8.73 1.40 21.45
CA THR A 172 -8.93 2.05 20.14
C THR A 172 -8.81 1.07 19.00
N ASP A 173 -7.89 0.11 19.09
CA ASP A 173 -7.55 -0.78 17.99
C ASP A 173 -7.12 -2.17 18.50
N ALA A 174 -7.38 -3.17 17.67
CA ALA A 174 -6.85 -4.51 17.84
C ALA A 174 -6.36 -5.04 16.50
N TYR A 175 -5.05 -5.19 16.32
CA TYR A 175 -4.50 -5.54 15.01
C TYR A 175 -3.19 -6.32 15.10
N PHE A 176 -2.88 -6.97 13.98
CA PHE A 176 -1.57 -7.52 13.66
C PHE A 176 -0.90 -6.66 12.58
N ALA A 177 0.39 -6.43 12.74
CA ALA A 177 1.23 -5.75 11.76
C ALA A 177 2.63 -6.38 11.77
N PHE A 178 3.41 -6.09 10.74
CA PHE A 178 4.84 -6.33 10.78
C PHE A 178 5.61 -5.10 10.30
N GLU A 179 6.74 -4.87 10.93
CA GLU A 179 7.65 -3.76 10.67
C GLU A 179 9.03 -4.32 10.33
N THR A 180 9.84 -3.52 9.64
CA THR A 180 11.27 -3.80 9.47
C THR A 180 12.10 -2.97 10.43
N PHE A 181 13.19 -3.53 10.95
CA PHE A 181 14.17 -2.79 11.77
C PHE A 181 14.94 -1.74 10.98
#